data_AF-A0A2G5RDH9-F1
#
_entry.id   AF-A0A2G5RDH9-F1
#
_cell.length_a   1.000
_cell.length_b   1.000
_cell.length_c   1.000
_cell.angle_alpha   90.00
_cell.angle_beta   90.00
_cell.angle_gamma   90.00
#
_symmetry.space_group_name_H-M   'P 1'
#
loop_
_entity.id
_entity.type
_entity.pdbx_description
1 polymer ?
#
loop_
_entity_poly.entity_id
_entity_poly.type
_entity_poly.pdbx_seq_one_letter_code
_entity_poly.pdbx_strand_id
1 'polypeptide(L)'
;MAGTMGAVHGVEARGAGRGGWIAWILLTALAELIGILLGASWWVWADGLLPEPDGLFWQISMLLMKALSGIPEGMVLGLVQANMMSRRLPDISIVRWTMATCVVATIGWAAGSSFSIFSPNAGGADGFDPTISQTVVMAAGFGLLVGALFGGVQTLALGGLGVKRWPWIVGNAVGWALGLPAIYLAASGFALGPVWALGAIGGLAAGALVGAATAMAFAFMTRRA
;
A
#
# COMPACT_ATOMS: atom_id res chain seq x y z
N MET A 1 -56.85 -10.34 3.31
CA MET A 1 -55.84 -9.78 2.38
C MET A 1 -54.47 -9.95 3.02
N ALA A 2 -53.69 -10.89 2.49
CA ALA A 2 -52.31 -11.14 2.88
C ALA A 2 -51.38 -10.17 2.13
N GLY A 3 -50.31 -9.68 2.76
CA GLY A 3 -49.36 -8.77 2.12
C GLY A 3 -48.14 -8.43 2.97
N THR A 4 -47.17 -9.34 2.96
CA THR A 4 -45.71 -9.09 3.01
C THR A 4 -45.14 -8.17 4.12
N MET A 5 -44.83 -8.75 5.28
CA MET A 5 -43.95 -8.15 6.31
C MET A 5 -42.66 -8.98 6.57
N GLY A 6 -42.20 -9.80 5.62
CA GLY A 6 -41.26 -10.89 5.95
C GLY A 6 -39.82 -10.82 5.45
N ALA A 7 -39.39 -9.83 4.66
CA ALA A 7 -38.18 -9.99 3.83
C ALA A 7 -37.05 -8.96 4.01
N VAL A 8 -37.14 -7.98 4.91
CA VAL A 8 -36.12 -6.91 5.01
C VAL A 8 -35.10 -7.16 6.14
N HIS A 9 -35.41 -7.99 7.14
CA HIS A 9 -34.49 -8.27 8.26
C HIS A 9 -33.45 -9.37 7.99
N GLY A 10 -33.36 -9.92 6.77
CA GLY A 10 -32.51 -11.08 6.45
C GLY A 10 -31.10 -10.77 5.93
N VAL A 11 -30.82 -9.50 5.55
CA VAL A 11 -29.55 -9.11 4.90
C VAL A 11 -28.62 -8.34 5.85
N GLU A 12 -29.15 -7.75 6.92
CA GLU A 12 -28.42 -6.83 7.81
C GLU A 12 -27.40 -7.51 8.74
N ALA A 13 -27.43 -8.85 8.90
CA ALA A 13 -26.56 -9.58 9.84
C ALA A 13 -25.31 -10.24 9.20
N ARG A 14 -25.13 -10.20 7.87
CA ARG A 14 -24.08 -11.02 7.20
C ARG A 14 -22.69 -10.38 7.11
N GLY A 15 -22.53 -9.10 7.49
CA GLY A 15 -21.29 -8.36 7.24
C GLY A 15 -20.32 -8.19 8.42
N ALA A 16 -20.74 -8.49 9.65
CA ALA A 16 -19.98 -8.16 10.87
C ALA A 16 -19.32 -9.36 11.57
N GLY A 17 -19.32 -10.55 10.95
CA GLY A 17 -18.63 -11.73 11.47
C GLY A 17 -17.13 -11.74 11.14
N ARG A 18 -16.37 -12.66 11.76
CA ARG A 18 -14.94 -12.94 11.45
C ARG A 18 -14.65 -12.98 9.93
N GLY A 19 -15.60 -13.49 9.13
CA GLY A 19 -15.46 -13.56 7.67
C GLY A 19 -15.29 -12.21 6.96
N GLY A 20 -15.90 -11.13 7.46
CA GLY A 20 -15.74 -9.79 6.87
C GLY A 20 -14.33 -9.22 7.04
N TRP A 21 -13.67 -9.52 8.16
CA TRP A 21 -12.29 -9.11 8.41
C TRP A 21 -11.28 -9.96 7.66
N ILE A 22 -11.53 -11.27 7.53
CA ILE A 22 -10.70 -12.14 6.68
C ILE A 22 -10.76 -11.67 5.22
N ALA A 23 -11.95 -11.34 4.71
CA ALA A 23 -12.10 -10.77 3.38
C ALA A 23 -11.32 -9.46 3.22
N TRP A 24 -11.26 -8.61 4.26
CA TRP A 24 -10.44 -7.39 4.24
C TRP A 24 -8.97 -7.68 4.04
N ILE A 25 -8.44 -8.62 4.82
CA ILE A 25 -7.03 -9.00 4.75
C ILE A 25 -6.71 -9.60 3.38
N LEU A 26 -7.54 -10.51 2.89
CA LEU A 26 -7.33 -11.18 1.61
C LEU A 26 -7.44 -10.22 0.42
N LEU A 27 -8.43 -9.32 0.42
CA LEU A 27 -8.58 -8.34 -0.65
C LEU A 27 -7.47 -7.29 -0.62
N THR A 28 -6.99 -6.91 0.56
CA THR A 28 -5.81 -6.04 0.68
C THR A 28 -4.55 -6.75 0.18
N ALA A 29 -4.35 -8.01 0.54
CA ALA A 29 -3.24 -8.84 0.05
C ALA A 29 -3.25 -8.97 -1.48
N LEU A 30 -4.42 -9.19 -2.07
CA LEU A 30 -4.58 -9.26 -3.52
C LEU A 30 -4.35 -7.91 -4.20
N ALA A 31 -4.84 -6.81 -3.60
CA ALA A 31 -4.62 -5.47 -4.12
C ALA A 31 -3.13 -5.11 -4.16
N GLU A 32 -2.41 -5.39 -3.07
CA GLU A 32 -0.97 -5.16 -2.94
C GLU A 32 -0.16 -6.08 -3.86
N LEU A 33 -0.54 -7.36 -3.99
CA LEU A 33 0.04 -8.26 -5.00
C LEU A 33 -0.01 -7.63 -6.39
N ILE A 34 -1.19 -7.15 -6.80
CA ILE A 34 -1.37 -6.53 -8.11
C ILE A 34 -0.55 -5.23 -8.20
N GLY A 35 -0.61 -4.39 -7.16
CA GLY A 35 0.12 -3.13 -7.09
C GLY A 35 1.63 -3.31 -7.24
N ILE A 36 2.23 -4.20 -6.45
CA ILE A 36 3.66 -4.52 -6.50
C ILE A 36 4.06 -5.13 -7.83
N LEU A 37 3.25 -6.03 -8.41
CA LEU A 37 3.55 -6.58 -9.73
C LEU A 37 3.53 -5.52 -10.83
N LEU A 38 2.53 -4.63 -10.82
CA LEU A 38 2.46 -3.51 -11.75
C LEU A 38 3.62 -2.55 -11.55
N GLY A 39 3.94 -2.20 -10.30
CA GLY A 39 5.03 -1.31 -9.95
C GLY A 39 6.40 -1.85 -10.35
N ALA A 40 6.68 -3.11 -10.02
CA ALA A 40 7.92 -3.78 -10.39
C ALA A 40 8.05 -3.92 -11.92
N SER A 41 6.98 -4.27 -12.62
CA SER A 41 6.97 -4.36 -14.09
C SER A 41 7.23 -2.99 -14.72
N TRP A 42 6.62 -1.94 -14.16
CA TRP A 42 6.83 -0.55 -14.58
C TRP A 42 8.29 -0.12 -14.39
N TRP A 43 8.91 -0.49 -13.28
CA TRP A 43 10.32 -0.22 -13.01
C TRP A 43 11.25 -0.92 -13.99
N VAL A 44 11.07 -2.22 -14.22
CA VAL A 44 11.87 -2.97 -15.20
C VAL A 44 11.76 -2.34 -16.59
N TRP A 45 10.56 -1.92 -16.98
CA TRP A 45 10.34 -1.22 -18.24
C TRP A 45 11.05 0.14 -18.27
N ALA A 46 10.93 0.95 -17.21
CA ALA A 46 11.59 2.25 -17.11
C ALA A 46 13.13 2.13 -17.14
N ASP A 47 13.69 1.16 -16.42
CA ASP A 47 15.13 0.87 -16.42
C ASP A 47 15.61 0.41 -17.80
N GLY A 48 14.76 -0.29 -18.57
CA GLY A 48 15.07 -0.64 -19.95
C GLY A 48 15.10 0.55 -20.93
N LEU A 49 14.40 1.64 -20.62
CA LEU A 49 14.41 2.86 -21.46
C LEU A 49 15.65 3.73 -21.20
N LEU A 50 16.08 3.81 -19.95
CA LEU A 50 17.20 4.66 -19.53
C LEU A 50 18.00 3.96 -18.41
N PRO A 51 18.86 2.98 -18.74
CA PRO A 51 19.57 2.18 -17.74
C PRO A 51 20.50 3.00 -16.84
N GLU A 52 21.13 4.02 -17.41
CA GLU A 52 22.09 4.90 -16.72
C GLU A 52 21.71 6.36 -16.97
N PRO A 53 20.79 6.94 -16.17
CA PRO A 53 20.42 8.34 -16.30
C PRO A 53 21.59 9.25 -15.88
N ASP A 54 22.35 9.74 -16.85
CA ASP A 54 23.46 10.68 -16.61
C ASP A 54 22.97 12.14 -16.61
N GLY A 55 23.34 12.90 -15.58
CA GLY A 55 22.95 14.30 -15.40
C GLY A 55 21.56 14.51 -14.77
N LEU A 56 21.41 15.68 -14.13
CA LEU A 56 20.26 16.00 -13.28
C LEU A 56 18.91 15.91 -14.00
N PHE A 57 18.84 16.35 -15.26
CA PHE A 57 17.60 16.30 -16.05
C PHE A 57 17.09 14.87 -16.23
N TRP A 58 17.99 13.94 -16.59
CA TRP A 58 17.67 12.54 -16.82
C TRP A 58 17.35 11.82 -15.52
N GLN A 59 18.07 12.13 -14.44
CA GLN A 59 17.79 11.61 -13.10
C GLN A 59 16.40 12.03 -12.58
N ILE A 60 16.04 13.32 -12.71
CA ILE A 60 14.71 13.81 -12.33
C ILE A 60 13.64 13.19 -13.22
N SER A 61 13.87 13.07 -14.53
CA SER A 61 12.91 12.45 -15.46
C SER A 61 12.66 10.98 -15.10
N MET A 62 13.71 10.24 -14.76
CA MET A 62 13.62 8.85 -14.31
C MET A 62 12.91 8.74 -12.95
N LEU A 63 13.18 9.65 -12.02
CA LEU A 63 12.49 9.72 -10.72
C LEU A 63 10.98 9.90 -10.92
N LEU A 64 10.58 10.87 -11.75
CA LEU A 64 9.17 11.13 -12.05
C LEU A 64 8.53 9.93 -12.77
N MET A 65 9.23 9.32 -13.74
CA MET A 65 8.75 8.14 -14.45
C MET A 65 8.51 6.95 -13.51
N LYS A 66 9.45 6.66 -12.60
CA LYS A 66 9.29 5.61 -11.60
C LYS A 66 8.24 5.95 -10.55
N ALA A 67 8.13 7.22 -10.14
CA ALA A 67 7.08 7.65 -9.21
C ALA A 67 5.66 7.38 -9.72
N LEU A 68 5.44 7.49 -11.04
CA LEU A 68 4.14 7.22 -11.67
C LEU A 68 3.68 5.76 -11.48
N SER A 69 4.58 4.82 -11.16
CA SER A 69 4.21 3.44 -10.82
C SER A 69 3.31 3.35 -9.58
N GLY A 70 3.34 4.37 -8.71
CA GLY A 70 2.44 4.45 -7.56
C GLY A 70 0.98 4.70 -7.90
N ILE A 71 0.66 5.23 -9.09
CA ILE A 71 -0.73 5.48 -9.51
C ILE A 71 -1.52 4.17 -9.61
N PRO A 72 -1.12 3.17 -10.41
CA PRO A 72 -1.88 1.93 -10.52
C PRO A 72 -2.00 1.19 -9.19
N GLU A 73 -0.93 1.17 -8.37
CA GLU A 73 -0.99 0.58 -7.01
C GLU A 73 -2.01 1.31 -6.13
N GLY A 74 -1.90 2.63 -6.03
CA GLY A 74 -2.81 3.44 -5.22
C GLY A 74 -4.25 3.39 -5.70
N MET A 75 -4.48 3.20 -7.01
CA MET A 75 -5.80 2.99 -7.58
C MET A 75 -6.40 1.67 -7.10
N VAL A 76 -5.68 0.56 -7.26
CA VAL A 76 -6.18 -0.78 -6.89
C VAL A 76 -6.42 -0.85 -5.38
N LEU A 77 -5.43 -0.47 -4.58
CA LEU A 77 -5.52 -0.48 -3.12
C LEU A 77 -6.62 0.47 -2.62
N GLY A 78 -6.63 1.71 -3.13
CA GLY A 78 -7.57 2.74 -2.74
C GLY A 78 -9.01 2.35 -3.06
N LEU A 79 -9.26 1.82 -4.26
CA LEU A 79 -10.60 1.32 -4.64
C LEU A 79 -11.03 0.16 -3.75
N VAL A 80 -10.17 -0.83 -3.53
CA VAL A 80 -10.50 -1.98 -2.67
C VAL A 80 -10.84 -1.52 -1.25
N GLN A 81 -9.97 -0.73 -0.62
CA GLN A 81 -10.21 -0.23 0.74
C GLN A 81 -11.47 0.62 0.82
N ALA A 82 -11.66 1.58 -0.09
CA ALA A 82 -12.83 2.45 -0.09
C ALA A 82 -14.15 1.67 -0.26
N ASN A 83 -14.18 0.68 -1.16
CA ASN A 83 -15.35 -0.18 -1.36
C ASN A 83 -15.67 -1.05 -0.14
N MET A 84 -14.64 -1.44 0.63
CA MET A 84 -14.86 -2.18 1.86
C MET A 84 -15.33 -1.27 3.00
N MET A 85 -14.81 -0.04 3.07
CA MET A 85 -15.20 0.97 4.05
C MET A 85 -16.63 1.46 3.83
N SER A 86 -17.04 1.65 2.58
CA SER A 86 -18.38 2.17 2.24
C SER A 86 -19.51 1.29 2.76
N ARG A 87 -19.25 0.00 3.03
CA ARG A 87 -20.21 -0.91 3.67
C ARG A 87 -20.55 -0.55 5.12
N ARG A 88 -19.69 0.21 5.80
CA ARG A 88 -19.88 0.67 7.19
C ARG A 88 -19.90 2.19 7.33
N LEU A 89 -19.34 2.91 6.36
CA LEU A 89 -19.32 4.36 6.25
C LEU A 89 -19.88 4.76 4.87
N PRO A 90 -21.21 4.70 4.66
CA PRO A 90 -21.81 4.86 3.34
C PRO A 90 -21.51 6.23 2.69
N ASP A 91 -21.28 7.26 3.51
CA ASP A 91 -20.98 8.61 3.05
C ASP A 91 -19.50 8.83 2.70
N ILE A 92 -18.65 7.79 2.79
CA ILE A 92 -17.24 7.90 2.39
C ILE A 92 -17.13 8.11 0.87
N SER A 93 -16.40 9.14 0.47
CA SER A 93 -16.12 9.38 -0.94
C SER A 93 -15.03 8.45 -1.45
N ILE A 94 -15.41 7.45 -2.26
CA ILE A 94 -14.48 6.53 -2.92
C ILE A 94 -13.42 7.30 -3.72
N VAL A 95 -13.83 8.32 -4.47
CA VAL A 95 -12.91 9.12 -5.28
C VAL A 95 -11.86 9.83 -4.43
N ARG A 96 -12.27 10.52 -3.35
CA ARG A 96 -11.31 11.23 -2.48
C ARG A 96 -10.36 10.26 -1.79
N TRP A 97 -10.86 9.11 -1.36
CA TRP A 97 -10.06 8.06 -0.74
C TRP A 97 -9.02 7.49 -1.70
N THR A 98 -9.45 7.10 -2.90
CA THR A 98 -8.55 6.55 -3.91
C THR A 98 -7.52 7.58 -4.36
N MET A 99 -7.93 8.83 -4.61
CA MET A 99 -6.98 9.90 -4.98
C MET A 99 -5.95 10.16 -3.89
N ALA A 100 -6.36 10.20 -2.62
CA ALA A 100 -5.44 10.30 -1.48
C ALA A 100 -4.43 9.14 -1.47
N THR A 101 -4.89 7.93 -1.76
CA THR A 101 -4.05 6.72 -1.82
C THR A 101 -3.05 6.80 -2.99
N CYS A 102 -3.49 7.20 -4.19
CA CYS A 102 -2.61 7.40 -5.35
C CYS A 102 -1.52 8.43 -5.10
N VAL A 103 -1.88 9.59 -4.51
CA VAL A 103 -0.91 10.66 -4.24
C VAL A 103 0.19 10.15 -3.30
N VAL A 104 -0.18 9.48 -2.21
CA VAL A 104 0.80 8.96 -1.26
C VAL A 104 1.61 7.83 -1.88
N ALA A 105 0.99 6.92 -2.65
CA ALA A 105 1.70 5.86 -3.35
C ALA A 105 2.75 6.44 -4.31
N THR A 106 2.40 7.43 -5.13
CA THR A 106 3.34 8.12 -6.02
C THR A 106 4.50 8.76 -5.25
N ILE A 107 4.23 9.39 -4.09
CA ILE A 107 5.28 9.95 -3.22
C ILE A 107 6.18 8.84 -2.65
N GLY A 108 5.58 7.73 -2.19
CA GLY A 108 6.29 6.58 -1.64
C GLY A 108 7.22 5.95 -2.67
N TRP A 109 6.74 5.74 -3.90
CA TRP A 109 7.54 5.25 -5.01
C TRP A 109 8.65 6.24 -5.39
N ALA A 110 8.36 7.54 -5.47
CA ALA A 110 9.40 8.55 -5.70
C ALA A 110 10.50 8.49 -4.65
N ALA A 111 10.13 8.43 -3.37
CA ALA A 111 11.08 8.36 -2.28
C ALA A 111 11.92 7.06 -2.35
N GLY A 112 11.29 5.91 -2.60
CA GLY A 112 12.01 4.65 -2.81
C GLY A 112 12.96 4.67 -4.01
N SER A 113 12.51 5.22 -5.15
CA SER A 113 13.32 5.38 -6.36
C SER A 113 14.50 6.32 -6.16
N SER A 114 14.36 7.36 -5.33
CA SER A 114 15.41 8.36 -5.14
C SER A 114 16.72 7.73 -4.66
N PHE A 115 16.67 6.72 -3.79
CA PHE A 115 17.85 5.98 -3.36
C PHE A 115 18.54 5.26 -4.52
N SER A 116 17.77 4.65 -5.43
CA SER A 116 18.35 3.95 -6.59
C SER A 116 18.94 4.88 -7.65
N ILE A 117 18.41 6.11 -7.77
CA ILE A 117 18.78 7.04 -8.84
C ILE A 117 19.94 7.97 -8.41
N PHE A 118 19.90 8.45 -7.17
CA PHE A 118 20.83 9.46 -6.67
C PHE A 118 21.92 8.92 -5.75
N SER A 119 21.94 7.62 -5.46
CA SER A 119 23.02 7.04 -4.64
C SER A 119 24.36 7.20 -5.36
N PRO A 120 25.31 7.97 -4.79
CA PRO A 120 26.64 8.08 -5.36
C PRO A 120 27.35 6.71 -5.25
N ASN A 121 27.96 6.24 -6.33
CA ASN A 121 28.85 5.07 -6.37
C ASN A 121 28.23 3.67 -6.52
N ALA A 122 27.30 3.48 -7.47
CA ALA A 122 26.91 2.12 -7.91
C ALA A 122 28.06 1.32 -8.58
N GLY A 123 29.28 1.88 -8.72
CA GLY A 123 30.45 1.23 -9.32
C GLY A 123 31.79 1.46 -8.61
N GLY A 124 31.80 1.99 -7.38
CA GLY A 124 33.02 2.23 -6.59
C GLY A 124 33.14 1.27 -5.41
N ALA A 125 34.37 0.91 -5.03
CA ALA A 125 34.66 -0.02 -3.92
C ALA A 125 34.15 0.43 -2.53
N ASP A 126 33.74 1.70 -2.39
CA ASP A 126 33.15 2.30 -1.19
C ASP A 126 31.61 2.42 -1.24
N GLY A 127 30.94 1.64 -2.10
CA GLY A 127 29.49 1.61 -2.20
C GLY A 127 28.82 1.15 -0.89
N PHE A 128 27.75 1.83 -0.49
CA PHE A 128 26.94 1.42 0.66
C PHE A 128 26.11 0.18 0.30
N ASP A 129 26.56 -0.99 0.76
CA ASP A 129 25.84 -2.26 0.64
C ASP A 129 25.28 -2.69 2.01
N PRO A 130 23.99 -2.39 2.31
CA PRO A 130 23.41 -2.68 3.61
C PRO A 130 23.22 -4.18 3.82
N THR A 131 23.62 -4.66 5.00
CA THR A 131 23.29 -6.01 5.48
C THR A 131 21.78 -6.24 5.49
N ILE A 132 21.33 -7.49 5.43
CA ILE A 132 19.90 -7.85 5.51
C ILE A 132 19.21 -7.20 6.72
N SER A 133 19.87 -7.18 7.88
CA SER A 133 19.35 -6.52 9.09
C SER A 133 19.20 -5.00 8.92
N GLN A 134 20.16 -4.34 8.27
CA GLN A 134 20.08 -2.90 8.00
C GLN A 134 18.94 -2.62 7.01
N THR A 135 18.82 -3.42 5.95
CA THR A 135 17.71 -3.33 4.98
C THR A 135 16.35 -3.48 5.66
N VAL A 136 16.19 -4.46 6.56
CA VAL A 136 14.95 -4.65 7.32
C VAL A 136 14.63 -3.45 8.20
N VAL A 137 15.60 -2.93 8.96
CA VAL A 137 15.39 -1.78 9.85
C VAL A 137 15.08 -0.51 9.05
N MET A 138 15.81 -0.26 7.96
CA MET A 138 15.57 0.89 7.09
C MET A 138 14.20 0.80 6.40
N ALA A 139 13.84 -0.37 5.87
CA ALA A 139 12.54 -0.62 5.26
C ALA A 139 11.40 -0.45 6.29
N ALA A 140 11.57 -0.92 7.53
CA ALA A 140 10.59 -0.76 8.58
C ALA A 140 10.41 0.73 8.97
N GLY A 141 11.52 1.46 9.11
CA GLY A 141 11.49 2.89 9.40
C GLY A 141 10.82 3.71 8.28
N PHE A 142 11.19 3.42 7.02
CA PHE A 142 10.57 4.05 5.86
C PHE A 142 9.07 3.69 5.77
N GLY A 143 8.72 2.43 6.01
CA GLY A 143 7.35 1.94 6.01
C GLY A 143 6.51 2.59 7.10
N LEU A 144 7.07 2.82 8.28
CA LEU A 144 6.40 3.56 9.35
C LEU A 144 6.03 4.98 8.91
N LEU A 145 6.97 5.69 8.27
CA LEU A 145 6.78 7.06 7.81
C LEU A 145 5.75 7.15 6.67
N VAL A 146 5.93 6.32 5.64
CA VAL A 146 5.02 6.27 4.48
C VAL A 146 3.64 5.80 4.90
N GLY A 147 3.55 4.81 5.81
CA GLY A 147 2.28 4.36 6.36
C GLY A 147 1.57 5.44 7.17
N ALA A 148 2.29 6.20 8.00
CA ALA A 148 1.72 7.35 8.70
C ALA A 148 1.21 8.41 7.70
N LEU A 149 1.93 8.63 6.60
CA LEU A 149 1.52 9.53 5.52
C LEU A 149 0.24 9.02 4.81
N PHE A 150 0.17 7.73 4.48
CA PHE A 150 -1.02 7.09 3.89
C PHE A 150 -2.22 7.33 4.78
N GLY A 151 -2.10 6.92 6.05
CA GLY A 151 -3.18 7.06 7.00
C GLY A 151 -3.57 8.52 7.21
N GLY A 152 -2.60 9.42 7.34
CA GLY A 152 -2.85 10.85 7.52
C GLY A 152 -3.64 11.46 6.36
N VAL A 153 -3.17 11.28 5.12
CA VAL A 153 -3.79 11.87 3.92
C VAL A 153 -5.15 11.22 3.62
N GLN A 154 -5.27 9.89 3.77
CA GLN A 154 -6.56 9.20 3.59
C GLN A 154 -7.62 9.67 4.61
N THR A 155 -7.21 10.07 5.83
CA THR A 155 -8.19 10.57 6.82
C THR A 155 -8.85 11.90 6.44
N LEU A 156 -8.36 12.61 5.43
CA LEU A 156 -9.06 13.76 4.84
C LEU A 156 -10.39 13.34 4.22
N ALA A 157 -10.46 12.15 3.64
CA ALA A 157 -11.71 11.57 3.11
C ALA A 157 -12.67 11.10 4.22
N LEU A 158 -12.21 11.02 5.47
CA LEU A 158 -13.04 10.78 6.66
C LEU A 158 -13.58 12.07 7.29
N GLY A 159 -13.30 13.23 6.65
CA GLY A 159 -13.83 14.53 7.01
C GLY A 159 -15.34 14.52 7.20
N GLY A 160 -15.83 14.93 8.37
CA GLY A 160 -17.27 15.08 8.63
C GLY A 160 -18.02 13.80 9.01
N LEU A 161 -17.38 12.62 8.98
CA LEU A 161 -18.06 11.33 9.27
C LEU A 161 -18.18 10.98 10.76
N GLY A 162 -17.77 11.86 11.68
CA GLY A 162 -17.86 11.62 13.13
C GLY A 162 -16.95 10.51 13.69
N VAL A 163 -16.14 9.84 12.86
CA VAL A 163 -15.24 8.76 13.29
C VAL A 163 -13.89 9.26 13.81
N LYS A 164 -13.32 8.53 14.77
CA LYS A 164 -11.94 8.77 15.23
C LYS A 164 -10.97 8.45 14.10
N ARG A 165 -10.09 9.39 13.75
CA ARG A 165 -9.16 9.27 12.60
C ARG A 165 -7.81 8.66 12.97
N TRP A 166 -7.31 8.92 14.18
CA TRP A 166 -5.98 8.45 14.61
C TRP A 166 -5.75 6.93 14.52
N PRO A 167 -6.74 6.04 14.75
CA PRO A 167 -6.50 4.59 14.64
C PRO A 167 -6.10 4.19 13.23
N TRP A 168 -6.68 4.84 12.21
CA TRP A 168 -6.33 4.61 10.81
C TRP A 168 -4.86 4.95 10.52
N ILE A 169 -4.38 6.07 11.08
CA ILE A 169 -2.98 6.52 10.94
C ILE A 169 -2.04 5.49 11.53
N VAL A 170 -2.30 5.06 12.77
CA VAL A 170 -1.48 4.05 13.46
C VAL A 170 -1.53 2.71 12.73
N GLY A 171 -2.71 2.28 12.27
CA GLY A 171 -2.88 1.04 11.51
C GLY A 171 -2.07 1.01 10.23
N ASN A 172 -2.08 2.10 9.45
CA ASN A 172 -1.24 2.18 8.24
C ASN A 172 0.25 2.23 8.59
N ALA A 173 0.65 3.03 9.58
CA ALA A 173 2.05 3.12 10.00
C ALA A 173 2.61 1.74 10.41
N VAL A 174 1.88 1.00 11.25
CA VAL A 174 2.26 -0.36 11.66
C VAL A 174 2.22 -1.32 10.48
N GLY A 175 1.17 -1.27 9.67
CA GLY A 175 1.02 -2.15 8.50
C GLY A 175 2.19 -2.03 7.53
N TRP A 176 2.56 -0.81 7.15
CA TRP A 176 3.65 -0.55 6.23
C TRP A 176 5.04 -0.73 6.86
N ALA A 177 5.21 -0.46 8.16
CA ALA A 177 6.45 -0.78 8.88
C ALA A 177 6.76 -2.28 8.87
N LEU A 178 5.73 -3.14 8.76
CA LEU A 178 5.88 -4.58 8.60
C LEU A 178 5.91 -5.00 7.12
N GLY A 179 5.11 -4.35 6.27
CA GLY A 179 4.96 -4.68 4.86
C GLY A 179 6.20 -4.40 4.02
N LEU A 180 6.84 -3.24 4.18
CA LEU A 180 8.04 -2.91 3.39
C LEU A 180 9.19 -3.89 3.65
N PRO A 181 9.55 -4.25 4.91
CA PRO A 181 10.52 -5.31 5.13
C PRO A 181 10.20 -6.62 4.40
N ALA A 182 8.94 -7.03 4.35
CA ALA A 182 8.53 -8.24 3.64
C ALA A 182 8.79 -8.13 2.12
N ILE A 183 8.48 -6.98 1.51
CA ILE A 183 8.77 -6.70 0.09
C ILE A 183 10.27 -6.73 -0.18
N TYR A 184 11.06 -6.01 0.62
CA TYR A 184 12.52 -5.93 0.42
C TYR A 184 13.21 -7.28 0.66
N LEU A 185 12.79 -8.05 1.66
CA LEU A 185 13.30 -9.41 1.88
C LEU A 185 12.97 -10.32 0.71
N ALA A 186 11.75 -10.28 0.18
CA ALA A 186 11.38 -11.05 -1.01
C ALA A 186 12.23 -10.64 -2.23
N ALA A 187 12.40 -9.33 -2.45
CA ALA A 187 13.22 -8.80 -3.55
C ALA A 187 14.71 -9.15 -3.43
N SER A 188 15.25 -9.23 -2.20
CA SER A 188 16.65 -9.61 -1.94
C SER A 188 16.97 -11.07 -2.30
N GLY A 189 15.94 -11.91 -2.47
CA GLY A 189 16.07 -13.31 -2.87
C GLY A 189 16.49 -13.51 -4.33
N PHE A 190 17.23 -12.59 -4.94
CA PHE A 190 17.61 -12.58 -6.36
C PHE A 190 18.31 -13.88 -6.85
N ALA A 191 18.85 -14.68 -5.92
CA ALA A 191 19.40 -16.02 -6.20
C ALA A 191 18.35 -17.16 -6.26
N LEU A 192 17.05 -16.88 -6.02
CA LEU A 192 16.02 -17.90 -5.73
C LEU A 192 14.83 -17.90 -6.70
N GLY A 193 14.68 -16.92 -7.61
CA GLY A 193 13.57 -16.95 -8.57
C GLY A 193 13.40 -15.68 -9.41
N PRO A 194 12.47 -15.71 -10.40
CA PRO A 194 12.21 -14.56 -11.26
C PRO A 194 11.51 -13.42 -10.51
N VAL A 195 11.77 -12.17 -10.92
CA VAL A 195 11.28 -10.93 -10.26
C VAL A 195 9.76 -10.94 -10.03
N TRP A 196 8.97 -11.45 -10.97
CA TRP A 196 7.52 -11.53 -10.81
C TRP A 196 7.10 -12.47 -9.68
N ALA A 197 7.82 -13.57 -9.45
CA ALA A 197 7.50 -14.51 -8.37
C ALA A 197 7.87 -13.91 -7.00
N LEU A 198 9.05 -13.28 -6.90
CA LEU A 198 9.49 -12.59 -5.69
C LEU A 198 8.58 -11.40 -5.36
N GLY A 199 8.23 -10.60 -6.37
CA GLY A 199 7.26 -9.51 -6.24
C GLY A 199 5.89 -10.01 -5.80
N ALA A 200 5.44 -11.17 -6.30
CA ALA A 200 4.18 -11.74 -5.88
C ALA A 200 4.18 -12.18 -4.40
N ILE A 201 5.24 -12.86 -3.96
CA ILE A 201 5.40 -13.28 -2.56
C ILE A 201 5.47 -12.05 -1.64
N GLY A 202 6.29 -11.06 -2.00
CA GLY A 202 6.44 -9.81 -1.26
C GLY A 202 5.13 -9.03 -1.15
N GLY A 203 4.42 -8.86 -2.27
CA GLY A 203 3.14 -8.15 -2.31
C GLY A 203 2.04 -8.85 -1.52
N LEU A 204 1.92 -10.18 -1.61
CA LEU A 204 0.96 -10.94 -0.80
C LEU A 204 1.26 -10.83 0.70
N ALA A 205 2.52 -11.01 1.09
CA ALA A 205 2.93 -10.94 2.49
C ALA A 205 2.71 -9.53 3.06
N ALA A 206 3.14 -8.50 2.33
CA ALA A 206 2.95 -7.11 2.73
C ALA A 206 1.48 -6.75 2.83
N GLY A 207 0.67 -7.08 1.84
CA GLY A 207 -0.75 -6.75 1.88
C GLY A 207 -1.55 -7.54 2.90
N ALA A 208 -1.10 -8.74 3.30
CA ALA A 208 -1.68 -9.42 4.45
C ALA A 208 -1.38 -8.67 5.77
N LEU A 209 -0.14 -8.18 5.94
CA LEU A 209 0.28 -7.41 7.12
C LEU A 209 -0.44 -6.05 7.20
N VAL A 210 -0.43 -5.30 6.09
CA VAL A 210 -1.16 -4.03 5.94
C VAL A 210 -2.66 -4.25 6.12
N GLY A 211 -3.21 -5.28 5.48
CA GLY A 211 -4.61 -5.67 5.59
C GLY A 211 -5.02 -5.99 7.02
N ALA A 212 -4.21 -6.73 7.77
CA ALA A 212 -4.49 -7.04 9.17
C ALA A 212 -4.46 -5.78 10.04
N ALA A 213 -3.43 -4.94 9.90
CA ALA A 213 -3.30 -3.72 10.68
C ALA A 213 -4.43 -2.71 10.38
N THR A 214 -4.77 -2.51 9.10
CA THR A 214 -5.85 -1.62 8.68
C THR A 214 -7.25 -2.16 9.02
N ALA A 215 -7.47 -3.48 8.95
CA ALA A 215 -8.70 -4.11 9.42
C ALA A 215 -8.91 -3.86 10.91
N MET A 216 -7.87 -4.04 11.74
CA MET A 216 -7.93 -3.78 13.18
C MET A 216 -8.20 -2.29 13.47
N ALA A 217 -7.51 -1.40 12.76
CA ALA A 217 -7.72 0.04 12.87
C ALA A 217 -9.17 0.42 12.53
N PHE A 218 -9.69 -0.06 11.40
CA PHE A 218 -11.05 0.22 10.97
C PHE A 218 -12.09 -0.35 11.95
N ALA A 219 -11.89 -1.57 12.45
CA ALA A 219 -12.73 -2.16 13.48
C ALA A 219 -12.78 -1.29 14.74
N PHE A 220 -11.64 -0.73 15.17
CA PHE A 220 -11.60 0.17 16.32
C PHE A 220 -12.34 1.49 16.05
N MET A 221 -12.23 2.04 14.84
CA MET A 221 -12.95 3.26 14.45
C MET A 221 -14.47 3.09 14.47
N THR A 222 -14.97 1.93 14.05
CA THR A 222 -16.40 1.67 13.90
C THR A 222 -17.03 0.94 15.10
N ARG A 223 -16.29 0.64 16.16
CA ARG A 223 -16.78 -0.09 17.36
C ARG A 223 -17.82 0.68 18.19
N ARG A 224 -18.12 1.95 17.87
CA ARG A 224 -19.03 2.82 18.62
C ARG A 224 -19.90 3.72 17.72
N ALA A 225 -19.96 3.42 16.42
CA ALA A 225 -20.82 4.13 15.47
C ALA A 225 -22.17 3.41 15.38
#